data_AF-A0A954URS2-F1
#
_entry.id   AF-A0A954URS2-F1
#
_cell.length_a   1.000
_cell.length_b   1.000
_cell.length_c   1.000
_cell.angle_alpha   90.00
_cell.angle_beta   90.00
_cell.angle_gamma   90.00
#
_symmetry.space_group_name_H-M   'P 1'
#
loop_
_entity.id
_entity.type
_entity.pdbx_description
1 polymer ?
#
loop_
_entity_poly.entity_id
_entity_poly.type
_entity_poly.pdbx_seq_one_letter_code
_entity_poly.pdbx_strand_id
1 'polypeptide(L)'
;MSQDDHREWTRCLALATGQPLWEVSRPHEFERPLSGPGPRATPALSGQDLVTLGADGVLECQGQADGSLRWKRAMLDDAAAENTMHGAVASPPIVDQSVIVTAGGSLGAVTAYSLATGETQWRALSPRLGPPHLEHALPGGTLAVAPQ
;
A
#
# COMPACT_ATOMS: atom_id res chain seq x y z
N MET A 1 5.63 12.10 -3.91
CA MET A 1 4.96 12.10 -2.59
C MET A 1 5.85 12.84 -1.62
N SER A 2 5.29 13.57 -0.67
CA SER A 2 6.05 14.36 0.31
C SER A 2 5.25 14.51 1.61
N GLN A 3 5.88 14.99 2.68
CA GLN A 3 5.20 15.32 3.94
C GLN A 3 5.54 16.76 4.37
N ASP A 4 4.57 17.43 4.97
CA ASP A 4 4.75 18.62 5.83
C ASP A 4 4.25 18.32 7.26
N ASP A 5 4.27 19.32 8.15
CA ASP A 5 4.04 19.14 9.60
C ASP A 5 2.80 18.29 9.96
N HIS A 6 1.74 18.29 9.14
CA HIS A 6 0.51 17.57 9.47
C HIS A 6 -0.07 16.76 8.31
N ARG A 7 0.57 16.74 7.13
CA ARG A 7 -0.02 16.15 5.93
C ARG A 7 1.00 15.38 5.10
N GLU A 8 0.57 14.22 4.63
CA GLU A 8 1.23 13.53 3.52
C GLU A 8 0.54 13.92 2.21
N TRP A 9 1.35 14.24 1.20
CA TRP A 9 0.93 14.73 -0.10
C TRP A 9 1.27 13.74 -1.22
N THR A 10 0.29 13.56 -2.11
CA THR A 10 0.50 12.99 -3.44
C THR A 10 0.23 14.08 -4.47
N ARG A 11 1.17 14.27 -5.40
CA ARG A 11 1.14 15.37 -6.37
C ARG A 11 1.51 14.83 -7.74
N CYS A 12 0.81 15.29 -8.76
CA CYS A 12 1.22 15.15 -10.15
C CYS A 12 1.65 16.51 -10.66
N LEU A 13 2.86 16.59 -11.20
CA LEU A 13 3.46 17.84 -11.66
C LEU A 13 3.61 17.79 -13.17
N ALA A 14 3.35 18.91 -13.85
CA ALA A 14 3.62 19.05 -15.26
C ALA A 14 5.13 19.02 -15.49
N LEU A 15 5.61 18.08 -16.32
CA LEU A 15 7.05 17.88 -16.54
C LEU A 15 7.78 19.15 -17.00
N ALA A 16 7.15 19.95 -17.85
CA ALA A 16 7.76 21.13 -18.43
C ALA A 16 7.92 22.31 -17.44
N THR A 17 7.05 22.41 -16.44
CA THR A 17 6.94 23.60 -15.58
C THR A 17 7.13 23.32 -14.10
N GLY A 18 7.05 22.05 -13.68
CA GLY A 18 7.00 21.64 -12.29
C GLY A 18 5.72 22.07 -11.56
N GLN A 19 4.76 22.68 -12.25
CA GLN A 19 3.51 23.14 -11.65
C GLN A 19 2.57 21.96 -11.37
N PRO A 20 1.79 22.00 -10.29
CA PRO A 20 0.84 20.94 -10.01
C PRO A 20 -0.24 20.87 -11.10
N LEU A 21 -0.42 19.68 -11.66
CA LEU A 21 -1.62 19.31 -12.41
C LEU A 21 -2.76 18.99 -11.45
N TRP A 22 -2.43 18.30 -10.36
CA TRP A 22 -3.30 18.09 -9.21
C TRP A 22 -2.47 17.77 -7.97
N GLU A 23 -3.07 18.01 -6.80
CA GLU A 23 -2.50 17.71 -5.49
C GLU A 23 -3.60 17.20 -4.57
N VAL A 24 -3.31 16.10 -3.88
CA VAL A 24 -4.16 15.57 -2.82
C VAL A 24 -3.32 15.32 -1.59
N SER A 25 -3.95 15.42 -0.42
CA SER A 25 -3.28 15.14 0.84
C SER A 25 -4.21 14.55 1.87
N ARG A 26 -3.60 13.81 2.78
CA ARG A 26 -4.25 13.20 3.93
C ARG A 26 -3.58 13.69 5.21
N PRO A 27 -4.33 13.81 6.32
CA PRO A 27 -3.74 14.00 7.63
C PRO A 27 -2.74 12.87 7.90
N HIS A 28 -1.60 13.23 8.48
CA HIS A 28 -0.56 12.28 8.81
C HIS A 28 0.17 12.72 10.08
N GLU A 29 0.31 11.79 11.01
CA GLU A 29 1.01 12.00 12.29
C GLU A 29 2.18 11.02 12.46
N PHE A 30 2.60 10.34 11.39
CA PHE A 30 3.72 9.42 11.49
C PHE A 30 5.05 10.17 11.38
N GLU A 31 5.71 10.24 12.53
CA GLU A 31 7.09 10.68 12.66
C GLU A 31 7.85 9.60 13.43
N ARG A 32 8.90 9.05 12.83
CA ARG A 32 9.84 8.14 13.51
C ARG A 32 11.19 8.83 13.64
N PRO A 33 11.76 8.93 14.86
CA PRO A 33 12.97 9.71 15.13
C PRO A 33 14.18 9.35 14.25
N LEU A 34 14.27 8.12 13.76
CA LEU A 34 15.43 7.61 13.03
C LEU A 34 15.30 7.69 11.50
N SER A 35 14.10 7.91 10.95
CA SER A 35 13.85 7.85 9.50
C SER A 35 13.36 9.16 8.88
N GLY A 36 13.16 10.18 9.69
CA GLY A 36 12.62 11.47 9.24
C GLY A 36 11.18 11.38 8.75
N PRO A 37 10.60 12.53 8.35
CA PRO A 37 9.23 12.60 7.88
C PRO A 37 9.08 12.05 6.46
N GLY A 38 7.89 11.55 6.17
CA GLY A 38 7.39 11.33 4.83
C GLY A 38 7.49 9.90 4.29
N PRO A 39 6.76 9.65 3.20
CA PRO A 39 6.75 8.36 2.52
C PRO A 39 8.07 8.13 1.79
N ARG A 40 8.54 6.89 1.86
CA ARG A 40 9.79 6.43 1.22
C ARG A 40 9.55 5.51 0.02
N ALA A 41 8.35 4.94 -0.08
CA ALA A 41 7.94 4.15 -1.22
C ALA A 41 7.75 5.03 -2.47
N THR A 42 8.11 4.52 -3.64
CA THR A 42 7.77 5.16 -4.91
C THR A 42 6.37 4.73 -5.35
N PRO A 43 5.53 5.63 -5.88
CA PRO A 43 4.22 5.25 -6.40
C PRO A 43 4.32 4.32 -7.61
N ALA A 44 3.26 3.54 -7.85
CA ALA A 44 3.10 2.71 -9.04
C ALA A 44 1.91 3.17 -9.88
N LEU A 45 2.02 3.07 -11.19
CA LEU A 45 0.97 3.45 -12.14
C LEU A 45 0.61 2.26 -13.03
N SER A 46 -0.68 2.03 -13.23
CA SER A 46 -1.20 1.06 -14.20
C SER A 46 -2.51 1.57 -14.78
N GLY A 47 -2.52 1.86 -16.08
CA GLY A 47 -3.70 2.39 -16.75
C GLY A 47 -4.13 3.74 -16.15
N GLN A 48 -5.29 3.77 -15.50
CA GLN A 48 -5.85 4.97 -14.85
C GLN A 48 -5.63 5.01 -13.33
N ASP A 49 -4.93 4.00 -12.79
CA ASP A 49 -4.76 3.79 -11.36
C ASP A 49 -3.34 4.17 -10.93
N LEU A 50 -3.26 5.05 -9.95
CA LEU A 50 -2.06 5.44 -9.22
C LEU A 50 -2.12 4.85 -7.82
N VAL A 51 -1.14 4.02 -7.48
CA VAL A 51 -1.04 3.41 -6.15
C VAL A 51 0.10 4.05 -5.37
N THR A 52 -0.20 4.48 -4.15
CA THR A 52 0.76 5.10 -3.22
C THR A 52 0.78 4.36 -1.90
N LEU A 53 1.96 4.24 -1.29
CA LEU A 53 2.13 3.69 0.05
C LEU A 53 2.73 4.72 0.99
N GLY A 54 1.95 5.12 1.99
CA GLY A 54 2.38 6.00 3.06
C GLY A 54 3.33 5.32 4.04
N ALA A 55 4.16 6.10 4.73
CA ALA A 55 5.09 5.57 5.72
C ALA A 55 4.39 4.89 6.92
N ASP A 56 3.15 5.27 7.19
CA ASP A 56 2.26 4.67 8.19
C ASP A 56 1.65 3.33 7.77
N GLY A 57 1.88 2.87 6.54
CA GLY A 57 1.31 1.63 6.01
C GLY A 57 -0.09 1.80 5.39
N VAL A 58 -0.50 3.04 5.13
CA VAL A 58 -1.71 3.32 4.36
C VAL A 58 -1.43 3.16 2.88
N LEU A 59 -2.09 2.19 2.26
CA LEU A 59 -2.06 1.93 0.81
C LEU A 59 -3.30 2.56 0.17
N GLU A 60 -3.11 3.44 -0.81
CA GLU A 60 -4.18 4.15 -1.49
C GLU A 60 -4.09 3.95 -2.99
N CYS A 61 -5.24 3.78 -3.63
CA CYS A 61 -5.36 3.85 -5.08
C CYS A 61 -6.16 5.09 -5.46
N GLN A 62 -5.61 5.86 -6.38
CA GLN A 62 -6.13 7.14 -6.83
C GLN A 62 -6.29 7.15 -8.35
N GLY A 63 -7.18 7.99 -8.87
CA GLY A 63 -7.21 8.31 -10.28
C GLY A 63 -5.93 9.03 -10.71
N GLN A 64 -5.26 8.54 -11.75
CA GLN A 64 -4.06 9.19 -12.29
C GLN A 64 -4.34 10.62 -12.78
N ALA A 65 -5.54 10.88 -13.31
CA ALA A 65 -5.88 12.14 -13.96
C ALA A 65 -6.16 13.29 -12.98
N ASP A 66 -6.65 12.98 -11.78
CA ASP A 66 -7.19 13.97 -10.84
C ASP A 66 -6.82 13.73 -9.37
N GLY A 67 -6.14 12.62 -9.05
CA GLY A 67 -5.82 12.24 -7.68
C GLY A 67 -7.02 11.75 -6.86
N SER A 68 -8.19 11.52 -7.48
CA SER A 68 -9.40 11.09 -6.78
C SER A 68 -9.22 9.74 -6.10
N LEU A 69 -9.54 9.64 -4.81
CA LEU A 69 -9.41 8.39 -4.06
C LEU A 69 -10.43 7.35 -4.58
N ARG A 70 -9.94 6.17 -4.98
CA ARG A 70 -10.76 5.02 -5.40
C ARG A 70 -10.96 4.03 -4.25
N TRP A 71 -9.87 3.64 -3.60
CA TRP A 71 -9.90 2.79 -2.40
C TRP A 71 -8.67 3.03 -1.53
N LYS A 72 -8.77 2.60 -0.27
CA LYS A 72 -7.73 2.71 0.74
C LYS A 72 -7.68 1.45 1.61
N ARG A 73 -6.48 1.02 1.99
CA ARG A 73 -6.22 -0.10 2.92
C ARG A 73 -5.21 0.31 4.01
N ALA A 74 -5.43 -0.19 5.22
CA ALA A 74 -4.43 -0.17 6.29
C ALA A 74 -3.69 -1.52 6.25
N MET A 75 -2.60 -1.61 5.49
CA MET A 75 -2.00 -2.92 5.18
C MET A 75 -1.38 -3.60 6.42
N LEU A 76 -1.00 -2.81 7.43
CA LEU A 76 -0.45 -3.33 8.68
C LEU A 76 -1.53 -4.03 9.49
N ASP A 77 -2.72 -3.41 9.59
CA ASP A 77 -3.88 -4.02 10.24
C ASP A 77 -4.31 -5.29 9.51
N ASP A 78 -4.36 -5.24 8.17
CA ASP A 78 -4.71 -6.39 7.33
C ASP A 78 -3.78 -7.59 7.54
N ALA A 79 -2.51 -7.35 7.88
CA ALA A 79 -1.50 -8.38 8.09
C ALA A 79 -1.24 -8.73 9.56
N ALA A 80 -1.93 -8.07 10.51
CA ALA A 80 -1.56 -8.08 11.93
C ALA A 80 -0.05 -7.79 12.14
N ALA A 81 0.43 -6.74 11.50
CA ALA A 81 1.80 -6.27 11.55
C ALA A 81 1.92 -4.99 12.38
N GLU A 82 3.08 -4.79 12.99
CA GLU A 82 3.45 -3.51 13.57
C GLU A 82 4.30 -2.72 12.59
N ASN A 83 4.15 -1.39 12.62
CA ASN A 83 4.97 -0.54 11.77
C ASN A 83 6.43 -0.52 12.26
N THR A 84 7.37 -0.72 11.33
CA THR A 84 8.79 -0.78 11.66
C THR A 84 9.36 0.60 12.04
N MET A 85 10.57 0.60 12.59
CA MET A 85 11.33 1.84 12.84
C MET A 85 11.57 2.67 11.56
N HIS A 86 11.52 2.03 10.38
CA HIS A 86 11.69 2.67 9.08
C HIS A 86 10.36 2.96 8.37
N GLY A 87 9.20 2.75 9.02
CA GLY A 87 7.91 2.84 8.35
C GLY A 87 7.70 1.75 7.29
N ALA A 88 6.61 1.88 6.54
CA ALA A 88 6.41 1.15 5.30
C ALA A 88 7.22 1.80 4.17
N VAL A 89 8.11 1.01 3.54
CA VAL A 89 9.07 1.51 2.54
C VAL A 89 9.05 0.75 1.22
N ALA A 90 8.37 -0.40 1.17
CA ALA A 90 8.33 -1.24 -0.01
C ALA A 90 7.41 -0.62 -1.06
N SER A 91 7.97 -0.19 -2.19
CA SER A 91 7.20 0.31 -3.32
C SER A 91 6.22 -0.77 -3.80
N PRO A 92 4.94 -0.43 -4.07
CA PRO A 92 3.90 -1.43 -4.37
C PRO A 92 3.87 -1.79 -5.87
N PRO A 93 4.56 -2.85 -6.37
CA PRO A 93 4.44 -3.22 -7.76
C PRO A 93 3.02 -3.67 -8.10
N ILE A 94 2.64 -3.39 -9.35
CA ILE A 94 1.37 -3.84 -9.93
C ILE A 94 1.69 -4.95 -10.93
N VAL A 95 1.15 -6.14 -10.71
CA VAL A 95 1.34 -7.33 -11.57
C VAL A 95 -0.03 -7.95 -11.80
N ASP A 96 -0.44 -8.13 -13.05
CA ASP A 96 -1.70 -8.80 -13.42
C ASP A 96 -2.94 -8.31 -12.65
N GLN A 97 -3.08 -6.98 -12.49
CA GLN A 97 -4.16 -6.33 -11.72
C GLN A 97 -4.10 -6.59 -10.20
N SER A 98 -2.95 -7.01 -9.68
CA SER A 98 -2.67 -7.15 -8.25
C SER A 98 -1.64 -6.11 -7.80
N VAL A 99 -1.98 -5.38 -6.74
CA VAL A 99 -1.06 -4.52 -5.98
C VAL A 99 -0.41 -5.37 -4.90
N ILE A 100 0.90 -5.56 -4.98
CA ILE A 100 1.63 -6.43 -4.06
C ILE A 100 2.37 -5.56 -3.04
N VAL A 101 2.21 -5.85 -1.75
CA VAL A 101 2.92 -5.16 -0.66
C VAL A 101 3.48 -6.13 0.37
N THR A 102 4.52 -5.68 1.07
CA THR A 102 5.14 -6.41 2.16
C THR A 102 4.82 -5.72 3.48
N ALA A 103 3.94 -6.31 4.28
CA ALA A 103 3.61 -5.82 5.62
C ALA A 103 4.41 -6.53 6.71
N GLY A 104 4.90 -7.75 6.45
CA GLY A 104 5.74 -8.51 7.39
C GLY A 104 5.02 -9.05 8.62
N GLY A 105 3.68 -9.05 8.63
CA GLY A 105 2.86 -9.47 9.76
C GLY A 105 2.65 -10.98 9.86
N SER A 106 2.03 -11.41 10.96
CA SER A 106 1.79 -12.82 11.24
C SER A 106 0.72 -13.46 10.35
N LEU A 107 -0.20 -12.66 9.80
CA LEU A 107 -1.23 -13.11 8.86
C LEU A 107 -0.75 -13.11 7.39
N GLY A 108 0.49 -12.66 7.13
CA GLY A 108 1.06 -12.60 5.80
C GLY A 108 2.29 -11.71 5.73
N ALA A 109 3.40 -12.25 5.21
CA ALA A 109 4.58 -11.45 4.90
C ALA A 109 4.31 -10.53 3.70
N VAL A 110 3.65 -11.11 2.68
CA VAL A 110 3.28 -10.46 1.44
C VAL A 110 1.78 -10.59 1.22
N THR A 111 1.14 -9.49 0.83
CA THR A 111 -0.29 -9.44 0.52
C THR A 111 -0.48 -8.88 -0.88
N ALA A 112 -1.38 -9.48 -1.65
CA ALA A 112 -1.87 -8.90 -2.89
C ALA A 112 -3.29 -8.39 -2.74
N TYR A 113 -3.50 -7.16 -3.20
CA TYR A 113 -4.80 -6.52 -3.29
C TYR A 113 -5.22 -6.39 -4.74
N SER A 114 -6.51 -6.56 -5.02
CA SER A 114 -7.12 -6.23 -6.30
C SER A 114 -6.88 -4.75 -6.62
N LEU A 115 -6.30 -4.44 -7.78
CA LEU A 115 -6.11 -3.06 -8.23
C LEU A 115 -7.44 -2.33 -8.37
N ALA A 116 -8.50 -3.02 -8.79
CA ALA A 116 -9.80 -2.41 -9.02
C ALA A 116 -10.56 -2.11 -7.71
N THR A 117 -10.46 -2.99 -6.70
CA THR A 117 -11.34 -2.94 -5.52
C THR A 117 -10.61 -2.74 -4.20
N GLY A 118 -9.29 -2.96 -4.14
CA GLY A 118 -8.53 -2.98 -2.90
C GLY A 118 -8.82 -4.20 -2.02
N GLU A 119 -9.61 -5.17 -2.49
CA GLU A 119 -9.87 -6.42 -1.76
C GLU A 119 -8.63 -7.32 -1.76
N THR A 120 -8.36 -7.99 -0.65
CA THR A 120 -7.29 -8.98 -0.59
C THR A 120 -7.60 -10.14 -1.51
N GLN A 121 -6.69 -10.44 -2.43
CA GLN A 121 -6.78 -11.60 -3.33
C GLN A 121 -6.10 -12.82 -2.72
N TRP A 122 -4.87 -12.64 -2.24
CA TRP A 122 -4.09 -13.70 -1.61
C TRP A 122 -3.08 -13.13 -0.61
N ARG A 123 -2.59 -14.01 0.26
CA ARG A 123 -1.47 -13.76 1.17
C ARG A 123 -0.44 -14.89 1.08
N ALA A 124 0.82 -14.52 1.25
CA ALA A 124 1.92 -15.46 1.39
C ALA A 124 2.54 -15.33 2.79
N LEU A 125 2.56 -16.44 3.53
CA LEU A 125 3.05 -16.48 4.91
C LEU A 125 4.58 -16.35 4.99
N SER A 126 5.05 -15.79 6.10
CA SER A 126 6.47 -15.74 6.44
C SER A 126 6.97 -17.13 6.86
N PRO A 127 8.18 -17.56 6.44
CA PRO A 127 8.75 -18.86 6.81
C PRO A 127 8.99 -19.07 8.32
N ARG A 128 8.81 -18.03 9.15
CA ARG A 128 8.83 -18.17 10.62
C ARG A 128 7.67 -19.01 11.17
N LEU A 129 6.64 -19.29 10.38
CA LEU A 129 5.47 -20.08 10.75
C LEU A 129 5.35 -21.42 10.00
N GLY A 130 6.34 -21.80 9.17
CA GLY A 130 6.29 -22.99 8.31
C GLY A 130 6.48 -22.66 6.83
N PRO A 131 6.42 -23.64 5.91
CA PRO A 131 6.60 -23.39 4.47
C PRO A 131 5.59 -22.37 3.93
N PRO A 132 5.90 -21.65 2.84
CA PRO A 132 4.99 -20.66 2.29
C PRO A 132 3.70 -21.34 1.83
N HIS A 133 2.58 -21.01 2.48
CA HIS A 133 1.25 -21.42 2.05
C HIS A 133 0.58 -20.24 1.33
N LEU A 134 0.01 -20.51 0.15
CA LEU A 134 -0.85 -19.57 -0.57
C LEU A 134 -2.25 -19.66 0.01
N GLU A 135 -2.71 -18.60 0.66
CA GLU A 135 -4.08 -18.51 1.17
C GLU A 135 -4.89 -17.60 0.25
N HIS A 136 -5.94 -18.14 -0.37
CA HIS A 136 -6.86 -17.40 -1.23
C HIS A 136 -8.05 -16.90 -0.40
N ALA A 137 -8.40 -15.62 -0.52
CA ALA A 137 -9.63 -15.10 0.08
C ALA A 137 -10.83 -15.46 -0.82
N LEU A 138 -11.83 -16.17 -0.28
CA LEU A 138 -13.09 -16.42 -0.98
C LEU A 138 -14.07 -15.25 -0.77
N PRO A 139 -14.96 -14.94 -1.74
CA PRO A 139 -16.02 -13.96 -1.56
C PRO A 139 -16.92 -14.36 -0.38
N GLY A 140 -17.01 -13.50 0.65
CA GLY A 140 -17.80 -13.78 1.86
C GLY A 140 -16.98 -13.98 3.15
N GLY A 141 -15.68 -13.67 3.16
CA GLY A 141 -14.92 -13.47 4.40
C GLY A 141 -14.57 -14.73 5.18
N THR A 142 -14.73 -15.93 4.59
CA THR A 142 -14.26 -17.17 5.21
C THR A 142 -12.98 -17.62 4.52
N LEU A 143 -11.90 -17.67 5.29
CA LEU A 143 -10.62 -18.23 4.89
C LEU A 143 -10.77 -19.75 4.75
N ALA A 144 -10.67 -20.26 3.52
CA ALA A 144 -10.63 -21.70 3.27
C ALA A 144 -9.19 -22.12 2.97
N VAL A 145 -8.65 -22.98 3.83
CA VAL A 145 -7.39 -23.67 3.57
C VAL A 145 -7.67 -24.78 2.56
N ALA A 146 -7.07 -24.72 1.37
CA ALA A 146 -7.20 -25.80 0.39
C ALA A 146 -6.39 -27.03 0.85
N PRO A 147 -6.97 -28.25 0.83
CA PRO A 147 -6.21 -29.47 1.09
C PRO A 147 -5.36 -29.87 -0.12
N GLN A 148 -4.28 -30.62 0.16
CA GLN A 148 -3.26 -31.08 -0.79
C GLN A 148 -3.79 -31.98 -1.90
#